data_AF-A0AA50DNA5-F1
#
_entry.id   AF-A0AA50DNA5-F1
#
_cell.length_a   1.000
_cell.length_b   1.000
_cell.length_c   1.000
_cell.angle_alpha   90.00
_cell.angle_beta   90.00
_cell.angle_gamma   90.00
#
_symmetry.space_group_name_H-M   'P 1'
#
loop_
_entity.id
_entity.type
_entity.pdbx_description
1 polymer ?
#
loop_
_entity_poly.entity_id
_entity_poly.type
_entity_poly.pdbx_seq_one_letter_code
_entity_poly.pdbx_strand_id
1 'polypeptide(L)'
;MNEDKYICHTCVGEEYIRNHIREKGKANRNCSYCNKRKKNVVLDEIAGMLHKMFMEHYEQPEDGPFYYDSGEPAEFIIQDELHVDEEPAKDLLNVMIDIYNDHYGTEIIYDESFHFTKSKRTVNSMGYAWEKMEESH
;
A
#
# COMPACT_ATOMS: atom_id res chain seq x y z
N MET A 1 -9.05 9.93 -15.10
CA MET A 1 -8.53 10.79 -14.02
C MET A 1 -9.28 10.38 -12.78
N ASN A 2 -8.68 9.54 -11.95
CA ASN A 2 -9.25 9.22 -10.64
C ASN A 2 -9.30 10.53 -9.84
N GLU A 3 -10.46 10.88 -9.29
CA GLU A 3 -10.58 12.03 -8.41
C GLU A 3 -9.62 11.85 -7.22
N ASP A 4 -8.93 12.92 -6.80
CA ASP A 4 -8.02 12.86 -5.66
C ASP A 4 -8.78 12.38 -4.42
N LYS A 5 -8.58 11.11 -4.04
CA LYS A 5 -9.13 10.52 -2.82
C LYS A 5 -8.20 10.80 -1.66
N TYR A 6 -8.78 10.97 -0.47
CA TYR A 6 -8.05 11.34 0.74
C TYR A 6 -8.30 10.34 1.87
N ILE A 7 -7.23 9.86 2.50
CA ILE A 7 -7.28 8.96 3.65
C ILE A 7 -6.78 9.65 4.91
N CYS A 8 -7.52 9.47 6.01
CA CYS A 8 -7.19 10.08 7.30
C CYS A 8 -6.48 9.10 8.24
N HIS A 9 -5.77 9.67 9.22
CA HIS A 9 -5.00 8.94 10.21
C HIS A 9 -5.81 7.95 11.09
N THR A 10 -7.15 8.00 11.08
CA THR A 10 -7.98 7.03 11.81
C THR A 10 -8.53 5.91 10.94
N CYS A 11 -8.54 6.08 9.62
CA CYS A 11 -8.89 5.00 8.70
C CYS A 11 -7.70 4.03 8.52
N VAL A 12 -6.49 4.51 8.77
CA VAL A 12 -5.27 3.68 8.81
C VAL A 12 -5.02 3.21 10.23
N GLY A 13 -4.89 1.89 10.40
CA GLY A 13 -4.62 1.24 11.68
C GLY A 13 -3.13 1.22 12.04
N GLU A 14 -2.27 1.09 11.04
CA GLU A 14 -0.80 1.08 11.16
C GLU A 14 -0.28 2.41 11.75
N GLU A 15 0.63 2.32 12.73
CA GLU A 15 1.13 3.42 13.53
C GLU A 15 2.08 4.38 12.80
N TYR A 16 3.07 3.86 12.08
CA TYR A 16 3.99 4.66 11.27
C TYR A 16 3.25 5.52 10.24
N ILE A 17 2.34 4.92 9.48
CA ILE A 17 1.55 5.64 8.46
C ILE A 17 0.59 6.63 9.13
N ARG A 18 -0.02 6.25 10.25
CA ARG A 18 -0.86 7.16 11.04
C ARG A 18 -0.06 8.36 11.53
N ASN A 19 1.17 8.19 11.98
CA ASN A 19 2.03 9.27 12.45
C ASN A 19 2.47 10.16 11.28
N HIS A 20 2.85 9.58 10.16
CA HIS A 20 3.13 10.33 8.92
C HIS A 20 1.94 11.21 8.50
N ILE A 21 0.71 10.68 8.52
CA ILE A 21 -0.51 11.48 8.22
C ILE A 21 -0.75 12.57 9.28
N ARG A 22 -0.44 12.32 10.55
CA ARG A 22 -0.57 13.33 11.61
C ARG A 22 0.44 14.46 11.44
N GLU A 23 1.63 14.17 10.97
CA GLU A 23 2.70 15.15 10.78
C GLU A 23 2.51 15.96 9.50
N LYS A 24 2.32 15.30 8.36
CA LYS A 24 2.29 15.92 7.03
C LYS A 24 0.88 16.25 6.54
N GLY A 25 -0.13 15.53 7.03
CA GLY A 25 -1.50 15.66 6.57
C GLY A 25 -2.18 16.98 6.95
N LYS A 26 -3.15 17.39 6.13
CA LYS A 26 -3.94 18.62 6.29
C LYS A 26 -5.38 18.28 6.68
N ALA A 27 -6.02 19.14 7.48
CA ALA A 27 -7.41 18.97 7.93
C ALA A 27 -8.40 19.89 7.18
N ASN A 28 -8.06 20.26 5.94
CA ASN A 28 -8.86 21.16 5.09
C ASN A 28 -9.87 20.43 4.20
N ARG A 29 -9.77 19.11 4.07
CA ARG A 29 -10.69 18.25 3.29
C ARG A 29 -11.28 17.15 4.17
N ASN A 30 -12.37 16.54 3.72
CA ASN A 30 -12.94 15.35 4.37
C ASN A 30 -12.19 14.09 3.90
N CYS A 31 -12.07 13.11 4.80
CA CYS A 31 -11.65 11.76 4.41
C CYS A 31 -12.69 11.16 3.45
N SER A 32 -12.25 10.58 2.34
CA SER A 32 -13.14 9.94 1.35
C SER A 32 -13.88 8.73 1.93
N TYR A 33 -13.33 8.09 2.96
CA TYR A 33 -13.86 6.85 3.53
C TYR A 33 -14.77 7.09 4.74
N CYS A 34 -14.23 7.72 5.79
CA CYS A 34 -15.02 7.97 7.00
C CYS A 34 -15.85 9.25 6.96
N ASN A 35 -15.72 10.07 5.90
CA ASN A 35 -16.39 11.37 5.72
C ASN A 35 -16.15 12.40 6.85
N LYS A 36 -15.19 12.16 7.74
CA LYS A 36 -14.85 13.06 8.85
C LYS A 36 -13.72 14.01 8.44
N ARG A 37 -13.80 15.24 8.94
CA ARG A 37 -12.73 16.23 8.79
C ARG A 37 -11.64 16.01 9.84
N LYS A 38 -10.59 15.31 9.43
CA LYS A 38 -9.39 15.00 10.22
C LYS A 38 -8.16 15.26 9.36
N LYS A 39 -6.95 15.24 9.96
CA LYS A 39 -5.72 15.26 9.16
C LYS A 39 -5.72 14.08 8.19
N ASN A 40 -5.60 14.38 6.90
CA ASN A 40 -5.58 13.43 5.81
C ASN A 40 -4.52 13.82 4.77
N VAL A 41 -4.17 12.85 3.96
CA VAL A 41 -3.27 12.95 2.80
C VAL A 41 -3.96 12.38 1.58
N VAL A 42 -3.45 12.71 0.40
CA VAL A 42 -3.89 12.09 -0.86
C VAL A 42 -3.40 10.64 -0.91
N LEU A 43 -4.16 9.75 -1.56
CA LEU A 43 -3.77 8.33 -1.67
C LEU A 43 -2.40 8.12 -2.30
N ASP A 44 -2.03 8.91 -3.31
CA ASP A 44 -0.74 8.84 -4.01
C ASP A 44 0.46 8.86 -3.04
N GLU A 45 0.34 9.62 -1.95
CA GLU A 45 1.40 9.72 -0.94
C GLU A 45 1.59 8.38 -0.22
N ILE A 46 0.50 7.69 0.12
CA ILE A 46 0.54 6.37 0.76
C ILE A 46 0.90 5.28 -0.26
N ALA A 47 0.39 5.38 -1.50
CA ALA A 47 0.72 4.46 -2.58
C ALA A 47 2.23 4.42 -2.86
N GLY A 48 2.92 5.57 -2.80
CA GLY A 48 4.37 5.62 -2.95
C GLY A 48 5.15 4.97 -1.80
N MET A 49 4.62 5.01 -0.59
CA MET A 49 5.18 4.30 0.57
C MET A 49 4.96 2.79 0.44
N LEU A 50 3.76 2.39 0.05
CA LEU A 50 3.42 0.99 -0.24
C LEU A 50 4.29 0.40 -1.35
N HIS A 51 4.49 1.11 -2.46
CA HIS A 51 5.30 0.59 -3.56
C HIS A 51 6.73 0.29 -3.11
N LYS A 52 7.35 1.16 -2.32
CA LYS A 52 8.67 0.88 -1.73
C LYS A 52 8.65 -0.38 -0.85
N MET A 53 7.62 -0.51 -0.02
CA MET A 53 7.44 -1.67 0.86
C MET A 53 7.31 -2.97 0.04
N PHE A 54 6.53 -2.96 -1.04
CA PHE A 54 6.42 -4.09 -1.96
C PHE A 54 7.77 -4.43 -2.60
N MET A 55 8.50 -3.44 -3.14
CA MET A 55 9.79 -3.67 -3.79
C MET A 55 10.88 -4.18 -2.84
N GLU A 56 10.81 -3.84 -1.55
CA GLU A 56 11.81 -4.23 -0.55
C GLU A 56 11.50 -5.55 0.16
N HIS A 57 10.21 -5.89 0.29
CA HIS A 57 9.77 -6.97 1.17
C HIS A 57 8.94 -8.05 0.51
N TYR A 58 8.45 -7.82 -0.71
CA TYR A 58 7.61 -8.74 -1.43
C TYR A 58 8.22 -9.10 -2.78
N GLU A 59 8.04 -10.35 -3.17
CA GLU A 59 8.49 -10.86 -4.45
C GLU A 59 7.29 -11.58 -5.09
N GLN A 60 7.09 -11.35 -6.39
CA GLN A 60 6.21 -12.22 -7.16
C GLN A 60 6.88 -13.59 -7.28
N PRO A 61 6.17 -14.70 -7.05
CA PRO A 61 6.76 -16.02 -7.17
C PRO A 61 7.37 -16.20 -8.59
N GLU A 62 8.54 -16.82 -8.74
CA GLU A 62 9.04 -17.10 -10.09
C GLU A 62 8.12 -18.09 -10.82
N ASP A 63 7.93 -17.88 -12.14
CA ASP A 63 7.12 -18.73 -13.01
C ASP A 63 7.38 -20.22 -12.77
N GLY A 64 6.40 -20.90 -12.17
CA GLY A 64 6.47 -22.29 -11.82
C GLY A 64 5.07 -22.91 -11.72
N PRO A 65 4.94 -24.24 -11.82
CA PRO A 65 3.63 -24.93 -11.87
C PRO A 65 2.75 -24.78 -10.62
N PHE A 66 3.21 -24.04 -9.59
CA PHE A 66 2.51 -23.75 -8.34
C PHE A 66 2.35 -22.23 -8.09
N TYR A 67 2.62 -21.40 -9.10
CA TYR A 67 2.62 -19.93 -9.02
C TYR A 67 1.29 -19.34 -8.52
N TYR A 68 0.16 -19.94 -8.91
CA TYR A 68 -1.18 -19.46 -8.53
C TYR A 68 -1.65 -19.92 -7.14
N ASP A 69 -0.95 -20.87 -6.51
CA ASP A 69 -1.34 -21.47 -5.23
C ASP A 69 -0.49 -20.96 -4.05
N SER A 70 0.43 -20.02 -4.30
CA SER A 70 1.33 -19.49 -3.27
C SER A 70 1.39 -17.96 -3.30
N GLY A 71 1.19 -17.35 -2.14
CA GLY A 71 1.19 -15.89 -1.95
C GLY A 71 -0.19 -15.33 -1.63
N GLU A 72 -0.23 -14.01 -1.49
CA GLU A 72 -1.44 -13.26 -1.14
C GLU A 72 -1.67 -12.15 -2.17
N PRO A 73 -2.92 -11.83 -2.53
CA PRO A 73 -3.22 -10.72 -3.43
C PRO A 73 -2.72 -9.40 -2.84
N ALA A 74 -2.26 -8.49 -3.70
CA ALA A 74 -1.75 -7.17 -3.26
C ALA A 74 -2.76 -6.40 -2.40
N GLU A 75 -4.05 -6.49 -2.74
CA GLU A 75 -5.13 -5.85 -1.98
C GLU A 75 -5.17 -6.34 -0.52
N PHE A 76 -5.06 -7.66 -0.30
CA PHE A 76 -5.09 -8.25 1.04
C PHE A 76 -3.85 -7.87 1.85
N ILE A 77 -2.68 -7.83 1.19
CA ILE A 77 -1.45 -7.37 1.81
C ILE A 77 -1.59 -5.91 2.25
N ILE A 78 -2.18 -5.04 1.42
CA ILE A 78 -2.41 -3.63 1.78
C ILE A 78 -3.37 -3.52 2.96
N GLN A 79 -4.44 -4.32 2.99
CA GLN A 79 -5.39 -4.35 4.12
C GLN A 79 -4.70 -4.74 5.42
N ASP A 80 -3.87 -5.79 5.41
CA ASP A 80 -3.17 -6.28 6.59
C ASP A 80 -2.09 -5.29 7.06
N GLU A 81 -1.20 -4.87 6.16
CA GLU A 81 -0.06 -4.02 6.50
C GLU A 81 -0.49 -2.60 6.92
N LEU A 82 -1.57 -2.05 6.35
CA LEU A 82 -2.10 -0.74 6.76
C LEU A 82 -3.20 -0.82 7.82
N HIS A 83 -3.73 -2.02 8.09
CA HIS A 83 -4.94 -2.23 8.89
C HIS A 83 -6.07 -1.29 8.45
N VAL A 84 -6.40 -1.32 7.16
CA VAL A 84 -7.46 -0.51 6.52
C VAL A 84 -8.61 -1.40 6.05
N ASP A 85 -9.77 -0.78 5.84
CA ASP A 85 -10.90 -1.46 5.21
C ASP A 85 -10.62 -1.78 3.72
N GLU A 86 -11.41 -2.68 3.15
CA GLU A 86 -11.32 -3.16 1.75
C GLU A 86 -11.34 -2.02 0.72
N GLU A 87 -12.26 -1.06 0.86
CA GLU A 87 -12.42 0.06 -0.09
C GLU A 87 -11.15 0.93 -0.19
N PRO A 88 -10.56 1.43 0.92
CA PRO A 88 -9.26 2.10 0.88
C PRO A 88 -8.14 1.26 0.27
N ALA A 89 -8.08 -0.05 0.53
CA ALA A 89 -7.04 -0.91 0.00
C ALA A 89 -7.15 -1.07 -1.53
N LYS A 90 -8.36 -1.28 -2.05
CA LYS A 90 -8.63 -1.33 -3.49
C LYS A 90 -8.27 -0.03 -4.18
N ASP A 91 -8.64 1.10 -3.58
CA ASP A 91 -8.29 2.41 -4.13
C ASP A 91 -6.78 2.63 -4.14
N LEU A 92 -6.07 2.24 -3.09
CA LEU A 92 -4.60 2.33 -3.04
C LEU A 92 -3.96 1.44 -4.10
N LEU A 93 -4.45 0.21 -4.28
CA LEU A 93 -3.96 -0.68 -5.34
C LEU A 93 -4.20 -0.07 -6.73
N ASN A 94 -5.38 0.49 -6.98
CA ASN A 94 -5.69 1.16 -8.25
C ASN A 94 -4.76 2.35 -8.51
N VAL A 95 -4.46 3.15 -7.47
CA VAL A 95 -3.48 4.24 -7.58
C VAL A 95 -2.08 3.68 -7.87
N MET A 96 -1.68 2.57 -7.25
CA MET A 96 -0.40 1.93 -7.54
C MET A 96 -0.33 1.38 -8.97
N ILE A 97 -1.40 0.76 -9.47
CA ILE A 97 -1.53 0.33 -10.87
C ILE A 97 -1.39 1.52 -11.81
N ASP A 98 -2.11 2.61 -11.55
CA ASP A 98 -2.10 3.82 -12.38
C ASP A 98 -0.73 4.51 -12.40
N ILE A 99 0.02 4.49 -11.29
CA ILE A 99 1.30 5.20 -11.17
C ILE A 99 2.48 4.35 -11.64
N TYR A 100 2.50 3.05 -11.31
CA TYR A 100 3.69 2.21 -11.42
C TYR A 100 3.64 1.19 -12.56
N ASN A 101 2.47 0.84 -13.09
CA ASN A 101 2.44 0.00 -14.27
C ASN A 101 2.74 0.84 -15.52
N ASP A 102 3.49 0.25 -16.45
CA ASP A 102 3.66 0.86 -17.76
C ASP A 102 2.33 0.85 -18.51
N HIS A 103 1.78 2.04 -18.79
CA HIS A 103 0.57 2.19 -19.60
C HIS A 103 0.71 1.66 -21.03
N TYR A 104 1.93 1.41 -21.50
CA TYR A 104 2.21 0.77 -22.79
C TYR A 104 2.30 -0.77 -22.70
N GLY A 105 2.11 -1.35 -21.51
CA GLY A 105 1.95 -2.79 -21.30
C GLY A 105 3.25 -3.59 -21.37
N THR A 106 4.41 -2.93 -21.32
CA THR A 106 5.71 -3.61 -21.40
C THR A 106 6.12 -4.21 -20.06
N GLU A 107 5.70 -3.59 -18.96
CA GLU A 107 5.99 -4.02 -17.60
C GLU A 107 4.77 -3.77 -16.69
N ILE A 108 4.17 -4.85 -16.20
CA ILE A 108 3.05 -4.81 -15.25
C ILE A 108 3.60 -5.27 -13.90
N ILE A 109 3.56 -4.37 -12.92
CA ILE A 109 4.05 -4.63 -11.55
C ILE A 109 2.89 -5.09 -10.66
N TYR A 110 1.73 -4.46 -10.81
CA TYR A 110 0.54 -4.73 -10.02
C TYR A 110 -0.62 -5.15 -10.90
N ASP A 111 -1.32 -6.20 -10.51
CA ASP A 111 -2.55 -6.64 -11.16
C ASP A 111 -3.43 -7.29 -10.09
N GLU A 112 -4.75 -7.24 -10.27
CA GLU A 112 -5.69 -7.89 -9.35
C GLU A 112 -5.49 -9.42 -9.28
N SER A 113 -4.92 -10.02 -10.33
CA SER A 113 -4.59 -11.45 -10.39
C SER A 113 -3.22 -11.80 -9.80
N PHE A 114 -2.37 -10.82 -9.53
CA PHE A 114 -1.01 -11.06 -9.04
C PHE A 114 -1.00 -11.37 -7.55
N HIS A 115 -0.25 -12.41 -7.20
CA HIS A 115 -0.01 -12.84 -5.84
C HIS A 115 1.44 -12.55 -5.47
N PHE A 116 1.64 -12.09 -4.24
CA PHE A 116 2.94 -11.71 -3.73
C PHE A 116 3.28 -12.56 -2.51
N THR A 117 4.57 -12.88 -2.36
CA THR A 117 5.08 -13.61 -1.21
C THR A 117 6.06 -12.72 -0.44
N LYS A 118 6.03 -12.78 0.89
CA LYS A 118 7.05 -12.11 1.71
C LYS A 118 8.42 -12.69 1.38
N SER A 119 9.36 -11.85 0.97
CA SER A 119 10.74 -12.26 0.69
C SER A 119 11.34 -12.93 1.92
N LYS A 120 12.09 -14.02 1.72
CA LYS A 120 12.70 -14.82 2.82
C LYS A 120 13.64 -13.99 3.70
N ARG A 121 14.09 -12.83 3.23
CA ARG A 121 14.94 -11.88 3.98
C ARG A 121 14.20 -11.16 5.11
N THR A 122 12.87 -11.13 5.10
CA THR A 122 12.04 -10.36 6.04
C THR A 122 11.34 -11.21 7.11
N VAL A 123 11.45 -12.54 7.05
CA VAL A 123 10.67 -13.49 7.88
C VAL A 123 10.97 -13.39 9.38
N ASN A 124 12.01 -12.67 9.78
CA ASN A 124 12.42 -12.59 11.19
C ASN A 124 11.78 -11.47 12.02
N SER A 125 10.85 -10.66 11.47
CA SER A 125 10.26 -9.60 12.29
C SER A 125 8.88 -9.12 11.85
N MET A 126 7.92 -9.45 12.70
CA MET A 126 6.48 -9.13 12.63
C MET A 126 6.18 -7.63 12.84
N GLY A 127 6.94 -6.73 12.20
CA GLY A 127 6.77 -5.27 12.32
C GLY A 127 7.80 -4.41 11.56
N TYR A 128 8.69 -5.02 10.77
CA TYR A 128 9.86 -4.33 10.21
C TYR A 128 9.65 -3.60 8.88
N ALA A 129 8.52 -3.80 8.20
CA ALA A 129 8.32 -3.24 6.85
C ALA A 129 8.49 -1.71 6.83
N TRP A 130 8.14 -1.07 7.95
CA TRP A 130 8.23 0.38 8.11
C TRP A 130 9.42 0.83 8.97
N GLU A 131 9.93 -0.02 9.88
CA GLU A 131 11.07 0.30 10.76
C GLU A 131 12.36 0.64 9.97
N LYS A 132 12.63 -0.06 8.86
CA LYS A 132 13.77 0.25 7.99
C LYS A 132 13.60 1.55 7.19
N MET A 133 12.35 1.96 6.94
CA MET A 133 12.08 3.23 6.26
C MET A 133 12.32 4.41 7.21
N GLU A 134 12.21 4.23 8.53
CA GLU A 134 12.58 5.25 9.52
C GLU A 134 14.09 5.49 9.60
N GLU A 135 14.92 4.46 9.39
CA GLU A 135 16.39 4.56 9.48
C GLU A 135 17.05 5.22 8.25
N SER A 136 16.33 5.42 7.14
CA SER A 136 16.90 5.95 5.88
C SER A 136 16.80 7.48 5.72
N HIS A 137 16.64 8.24 6.82
CA HIS A 137 16.37 9.69 6.77
C HIS A 137 17.47 10.59 7.32
#